data_AF-A0A4V2A351-F1
#
_entry.id   AF-A0A4V2A351-F1
#
_cell.length_a   1.000
_cell.length_b   1.000
_cell.length_c   1.000
_cell.angle_alpha   90.00
_cell.angle_beta   90.00
_cell.angle_gamma   90.00
#
_symmetry.space_group_name_H-M   'P 1'
#
loop_
_entity.id
_entity.type
_entity.pdbx_description
1 polymer ?
#
loop_
_entity_poly.entity_id
_entity_poly.type
_entity_poly.pdbx_seq_one_letter_code
_entity_poly.pdbx_strand_id
1 'polypeptide(L)'
;MHEVADLKQENNALKKRLIELSGELKLEKDKGIKTSLGHNDLGVLKLTYHARKRLEASGITTIADLIKVKRTDLALIKGLGTRLINEIVTKAKLHGIEIG
;
A
#
# COMPACT_ATOMS: atom_id res chain seq x y z
N MET A 1 2.45 1.14 46.65
CA MET A 1 1.34 1.88 46.00
C MET A 1 1.80 2.96 45.02
N HIS A 2 3.06 3.39 45.01
CA HIS A 2 3.55 4.44 44.08
C HIS A 2 3.76 3.96 42.63
N GLU A 3 4.27 2.75 42.45
CA GLU A 3 4.62 2.17 41.13
C GLU A 3 3.43 2.04 40.15
N VAL A 4 2.22 1.80 40.66
CA VAL A 4 1.01 1.66 39.83
C VAL A 4 0.52 3.03 39.32
N ALA A 5 0.81 4.12 40.04
CA ALA A 5 0.44 5.47 39.61
C ALA A 5 1.34 5.94 38.46
N ASP A 6 2.64 5.67 38.57
CA ASP A 6 3.64 6.03 37.56
C ASP A 6 3.38 5.28 36.24
N LEU A 7 3.07 3.98 36.32
CA LEU A 7 2.71 3.16 35.17
C LEU A 7 1.41 3.61 34.48
N LYS A 8 0.44 4.13 35.24
CA LYS A 8 -0.80 4.69 34.67
C LYS A 8 -0.53 6.03 33.98
N GLN A 9 0.35 6.85 34.54
CA GLN A 9 0.76 8.11 33.95
C GLN A 9 1.52 7.89 32.64
N GLU A 10 2.45 6.94 32.62
CA GLU A 10 3.20 6.56 31.42
C GLU A 10 2.28 6.00 30.32
N ASN A 11 1.34 5.11 30.67
CA ASN A 11 0.36 4.58 29.73
C ASN A 11 -0.53 5.68 29.11
N ASN A 12 -0.90 6.69 29.88
CA ASN A 12 -1.68 7.80 29.36
C ASN A 12 -0.85 8.70 28.42
N ALA A 13 0.43 8.90 28.73
CA ALA A 13 1.35 9.63 27.85
C ALA A 13 1.56 8.90 26.52
N LEU A 14 1.73 7.57 26.57
CA LEU A 14 1.87 6.72 25.37
C LEU A 14 0.61 6.75 24.49
N LYS A 15 -0.59 6.66 25.09
CA LYS A 15 -1.86 6.77 24.36
C LYS A 15 -2.02 8.12 23.67
N LYS A 16 -1.63 9.21 24.33
CA LYS A 16 -1.67 10.55 23.73
C LYS A 16 -0.74 10.66 22.52
N ARG A 17 0.48 10.15 22.64
CA ARG A 17 1.48 10.17 21.56
C ARG A 17 1.07 9.28 20.37
N LEU A 18 0.39 8.17 20.64
CA LEU A 18 -0.20 7.32 19.59
C LEU A 18 -1.30 8.06 18.81
N ILE A 19 -2.15 8.83 19.50
CA ILE A 19 -3.20 9.65 18.86
C ILE A 19 -2.56 10.73 17.97
N GLU A 20 -1.53 11.42 18.46
CA GLU A 20 -0.80 12.44 17.70
C GLU A 20 -0.15 11.84 16.44
N LEU A 21 0.59 10.72 16.57
CA LEU A 21 1.18 10.01 15.42
C LEU A 21 0.12 9.49 14.43
N SER A 22 -1.02 9.01 14.93
CA SER A 22 -2.14 8.58 14.08
C SER A 22 -2.82 9.76 13.36
N GLY A 23 -2.83 10.93 13.98
CA GLY A 23 -3.33 12.18 13.41
C GLY A 23 -2.44 12.69 12.29
N GLU A 24 -1.12 12.56 12.45
CA GLU A 24 -0.12 12.89 11.43
C GLU A 24 -0.14 11.91 10.25
N LEU A 25 -0.64 10.69 10.44
CA LEU A 25 -0.87 9.73 9.35
C LEU A 25 -2.04 10.11 8.42
N LYS A 26 -2.76 11.21 8.67
CA LYS A 26 -3.79 11.76 7.75
C LYS A 26 -3.20 12.53 6.57
N LEU A 27 -2.19 11.97 5.92
CA LEU A 27 -1.73 12.45 4.61
C LEU A 27 -2.45 11.66 3.52
N GLU A 28 -3.06 12.41 2.60
CA GLU A 28 -3.79 12.00 1.39
C GLU A 28 -5.24 11.50 1.59
N LYS A 29 -6.15 12.44 1.87
CA LYS A 29 -7.51 12.35 1.30
C LYS A 29 -7.40 12.60 -0.20
N ASP A 30 -6.98 11.59 -0.95
CA ASP A 30 -7.16 11.59 -2.39
C ASP A 30 -8.48 10.92 -2.77
N LYS A 31 -9.07 11.42 -3.84
CA LYS A 31 -10.50 11.37 -4.16
C LYS A 31 -10.99 9.93 -4.40
N GLY A 32 -12.06 9.55 -3.68
CA GLY A 32 -13.01 8.50 -4.08
C GLY A 32 -12.46 7.08 -4.13
N ILE A 33 -12.26 6.44 -2.99
CA ILE A 33 -12.02 5.00 -2.92
C ILE A 33 -13.30 4.32 -2.45
N LYS A 34 -13.92 3.55 -3.36
CA LYS A 34 -14.88 2.50 -3.01
C LYS A 34 -14.07 1.43 -2.27
N THR A 35 -14.12 1.42 -0.94
CA THR A 35 -13.42 0.42 -0.13
C THR A 35 -14.15 -0.91 -0.23
N SER A 36 -13.73 -1.78 -1.13
CA SER A 36 -13.90 -3.21 -0.94
C SER A 36 -12.89 -3.65 0.11
N LEU A 37 -13.36 -3.82 1.35
CA LEU A 37 -12.60 -4.47 2.41
C LEU A 37 -12.14 -5.85 1.93
N GLY A 38 -10.84 -6.02 1.78
CA GLY A 38 -10.24 -7.31 1.44
C GLY A 38 -8.72 -7.16 1.39
N HIS A 39 -8.03 -7.98 2.15
CA HIS A 39 -6.59 -7.89 2.37
C HIS A 39 -5.82 -7.89 1.03
N ASN A 40 -4.85 -6.97 0.88
CA ASN A 40 -3.89 -6.90 -0.23
C ASN A 40 -4.35 -6.27 -1.57
N ASP A 41 -5.13 -5.18 -1.52
CA ASP A 41 -5.40 -4.34 -2.70
C ASP A 41 -4.12 -3.68 -3.26
N LEU A 42 -4.01 -3.55 -4.58
CA LEU A 42 -2.95 -2.80 -5.27
C LEU A 42 -2.90 -1.32 -4.87
N GLY A 43 -3.97 -0.79 -4.27
CA GLY A 43 -4.01 0.56 -3.72
C GLY A 43 -2.85 0.86 -2.75
N VAL A 44 -2.35 -0.15 -2.03
CA VAL A 44 -1.23 0.01 -1.08
C VAL A 44 0.06 0.45 -1.78
N LEU A 45 0.26 0.02 -3.03
CA LEU A 45 1.46 0.34 -3.80
C LEU A 45 1.50 1.79 -4.30
N LYS A 46 0.43 2.58 -4.11
CA LYS A 46 0.29 3.96 -4.60
C LYS A 46 0.70 4.13 -6.07
N LEU A 47 0.37 3.17 -6.94
CA LEU A 47 0.69 3.21 -8.37
C LEU A 47 0.00 4.39 -9.06
N THR A 48 0.58 4.88 -10.15
CA THR A 48 -0.11 5.83 -11.05
C THR A 48 -1.43 5.24 -11.53
N TYR A 49 -2.41 6.12 -11.75
CA TYR A 49 -3.73 5.71 -12.23
C TYR A 49 -3.67 4.81 -13.47
N HIS A 50 -2.77 5.12 -14.42
CA HIS A 50 -2.57 4.33 -15.62
C HIS A 50 -1.99 2.94 -15.33
N ALA A 51 -0.95 2.83 -14.49
CA ALA A 51 -0.39 1.52 -14.11
C ALA A 51 -1.46 0.66 -13.44
N ARG A 52 -2.17 1.21 -12.44
CA ARG A 52 -3.25 0.52 -11.73
C ARG A 52 -4.35 0.07 -12.68
N LYS A 53 -4.84 0.96 -13.56
CA LYS A 53 -5.94 0.63 -14.49
C LYS A 53 -5.56 -0.44 -15.51
N ARG A 54 -4.29 -0.48 -15.95
CA ARG A 54 -3.82 -1.53 -16.87
C ARG A 54 -3.68 -2.87 -16.17
N LEU A 55 -3.20 -2.89 -14.92
CA LEU A 55 -3.21 -4.09 -14.08
C LEU A 55 -4.63 -4.61 -13.86
N GLU A 56 -5.56 -3.75 -13.42
CA GLU A 56 -6.97 -4.12 -13.22
C GLU A 56 -7.61 -4.65 -14.51
N ALA A 57 -7.35 -4.01 -15.66
CA ALA A 57 -7.86 -4.46 -16.96
C ALA A 57 -7.27 -5.81 -17.41
N SER A 58 -6.09 -6.17 -16.92
CA SER A 58 -5.48 -7.50 -17.13
C SER A 58 -5.89 -8.55 -16.10
N GLY A 59 -6.78 -8.20 -15.17
CA GLY A 59 -7.25 -9.10 -14.10
C GLY A 59 -6.36 -9.10 -12.84
N ILE A 60 -5.29 -8.31 -12.81
CA ILE A 60 -4.41 -8.16 -11.65
C ILE A 60 -5.02 -7.08 -10.76
N THR A 61 -5.75 -7.48 -9.73
CA THR A 61 -6.43 -6.55 -8.81
C THR A 61 -5.87 -6.60 -7.40
N THR A 62 -5.10 -7.65 -7.07
CA THR A 62 -4.47 -7.83 -5.76
C THR A 62 -2.96 -7.94 -5.85
N ILE A 63 -2.27 -7.73 -4.74
CA ILE A 63 -0.83 -8.00 -4.62
C ILE A 63 -0.53 -9.49 -4.84
N ALA A 64 -1.42 -10.38 -4.38
CA ALA A 64 -1.26 -11.83 -4.57
C ALA A 64 -1.26 -12.21 -6.05
N ASP A 65 -2.05 -11.52 -6.88
CA ASP A 65 -2.01 -11.68 -8.33
C ASP A 65 -0.72 -11.11 -8.91
N LEU A 66 -0.29 -9.94 -8.43
CA LEU A 66 0.92 -9.28 -8.90
C LEU A 66 2.18 -10.12 -8.65
N ILE A 67 2.27 -10.82 -7.52
CA ILE A 67 3.40 -11.71 -7.18
C ILE A 67 3.52 -12.90 -8.15
N LYS A 68 2.39 -13.38 -8.70
CA LYS A 68 2.37 -14.53 -9.61
C LYS A 68 2.80 -14.17 -11.03
N VAL A 69 2.86 -12.88 -11.36
CA VAL A 69 3.09 -12.37 -12.70
C VAL A 69 4.56 -12.04 -12.86
N LYS A 70 5.18 -12.48 -13.96
CA LYS A 70 6.56 -12.10 -14.25
C LYS A 70 6.63 -10.73 -14.90
N ARG A 71 7.78 -10.10 -14.81
CA ARG A 71 8.09 -8.84 -15.50
C ARG A 71 7.91 -8.96 -17.02
N THR A 72 8.18 -10.13 -17.60
CA THR A 72 7.90 -10.42 -19.01
C THR A 72 6.42 -10.39 -19.33
N ASP A 73 5.59 -10.91 -18.43
CA ASP A 73 4.13 -10.96 -18.60
C ASP A 73 3.54 -9.56 -18.46
N LEU A 74 4.09 -8.73 -17.57
CA LEU A 74 3.75 -7.30 -17.49
C LEU A 74 4.02 -6.56 -18.80
N ALA A 75 5.07 -6.94 -19.53
CA ALA A 75 5.39 -6.36 -20.84
C ALA A 75 4.41 -6.78 -21.95
N LEU A 76 3.67 -7.88 -21.76
CA LEU A 76 2.62 -8.31 -22.68
C LEU A 76 1.30 -7.55 -22.47
N ILE A 77 1.14 -6.86 -21.34
CA ILE A 77 -0.08 -6.09 -21.06
C ILE A 77 -0.12 -4.85 -21.96
N LYS A 78 -1.14 -4.79 -22.82
CA LYS A 78 -1.35 -3.69 -23.76
C LYS A 78 -1.43 -2.34 -23.02
N GLY A 79 -0.53 -1.42 -23.38
CA GLY A 79 -0.47 -0.08 -22.81
C GLY A 79 0.33 0.03 -21.50
N LEU A 80 0.97 -1.06 -21.08
CA LEU A 80 1.93 -1.08 -19.98
C LEU A 80 3.35 -0.91 -20.55
N GLY A 81 3.75 0.34 -20.76
CA GLY A 81 5.09 0.67 -21.26
C GLY A 81 6.19 0.43 -20.21
N THR A 82 7.45 0.40 -20.66
CA THR A 82 8.64 0.20 -19.81
C THR A 82 8.67 1.11 -18.57
N ARG A 83 8.27 2.37 -18.71
CA ARG A 83 8.17 3.33 -17.60
C ARG A 83 7.20 2.85 -16.50
N LEU A 84 6.01 2.38 -16.88
CA LEU A 84 5.00 1.91 -15.94
C LEU A 84 5.41 0.58 -15.31
N ILE A 85 6.04 -0.31 -16.08
CA ILE A 85 6.61 -1.57 -15.56
C ILE A 85 7.67 -1.27 -14.49
N ASN A 86 8.58 -0.33 -14.78
CA ASN A 86 9.59 0.10 -13.81
C ASN A 86 8.96 0.70 -12.55
N GLU A 87 7.90 1.50 -12.69
CA GLU A 87 7.15 2.02 -11.55
C GLU A 87 6.57 0.89 -10.69
N ILE A 88 5.88 -0.06 -11.31
CA ILE A 88 5.26 -1.20 -10.62
C ILE A 88 6.30 -1.99 -9.86
N VAL A 89 7.41 -2.36 -10.51
CA VAL A 89 8.49 -3.14 -9.89
C VAL A 89 9.15 -2.36 -8.75
N THR A 90 9.40 -1.05 -8.95
CA THR A 90 10.01 -0.21 -7.92
C THR A 90 9.12 -0.08 -6.70
N LYS A 91 7.82 0.21 -6.90
CA LYS A 91 6.89 0.35 -5.78
C LYS A 91 6.60 -0.98 -5.11
N ALA A 92 6.43 -2.07 -5.87
CA ALA A 92 6.33 -3.42 -5.31
C ALA A 92 7.53 -3.73 -4.40
N LYS A 93 8.76 -3.45 -4.87
CA LYS A 93 9.97 -3.68 -4.08
C LYS A 93 10.05 -2.84 -2.81
N LEU A 94 9.58 -1.58 -2.84
CA LEU A 94 9.49 -0.74 -1.63
C LEU A 94 8.57 -1.31 -0.56
N HIS A 95 7.58 -2.10 -0.97
CA HIS A 95 6.66 -2.80 -0.09
C HIS A 95 7.10 -4.25 0.21
N GLY A 96 8.33 -4.63 -0.14
CA GLY A 96 8.86 -5.98 0.09
C GLY A 96 8.30 -7.06 -0.85
N ILE A 97 7.73 -6.65 -1.98
CA ILE A 97 7.16 -7.56 -2.98
C ILE A 97 8.16 -7.71 -4.13
N GLU A 98 8.59 -8.93 -4.39
CA GLU A 98 9.44 -9.25 -5.54
C GLU A 98 8.60 -9.75 -6.71
N ILE A 99 8.80 -9.13 -7.88
CA ILE A 99 8.20 -9.52 -9.15
C ILE A 99 9.29 -10.20 -9.97
N GLY A 100 9.10 -11.49 -10.29
CA GLY A 100 10.08 -12.35 -10.97
C GLY A 100 10.15 -12.20 -12.49
#